data_AF-A0A845QWU0-F1
#
_entry.id   AF-A0A845QWU0-F1
#
_cell.length_a   1.000
_cell.length_b   1.000
_cell.length_c   1.000
_cell.angle_alpha   90.00
_cell.angle_beta   90.00
_cell.angle_gamma   90.00
#
_symmetry.space_group_name_H-M   'P 1'
#
loop_
_entity.id
_entity.type
_entity.pdbx_description
1 polymer ?
#
loop_
_entity_poly.entity_id
_entity_poly.type
_entity_poly.pdbx_seq_one_letter_code
_entity_poly.pdbx_strand_id
1 'polypeptide(L)' 'MKKMIFGALLFICGMIGILASFIVVGLNPGFHYKIPGLLGSLLVSRTIFPLIFFVIMALVGTIICAYEAYFRN' A
#
# COMPACT_ATOMS: atom_id res chain seq x y z
N MET A 1 18.94 5.17 14.03
CA MET A 1 19.57 4.90 12.72
C MET A 1 19.21 3.53 12.16
N LYS A 2 19.57 2.39 12.77
CA LYS A 2 19.22 1.06 12.23
C LYS A 2 17.69 0.82 12.10
N LYS A 3 16.87 1.34 13.03
CA LYS A 3 15.42 1.19 12.98
C LYS A 3 14.75 2.17 12.00
N MET A 4 15.31 3.37 11.82
CA MET A 4 14.89 4.31 10.77
C MET A 4 15.07 3.72 9.37
N ILE A 5 16.20 3.05 9.10
CA ILE A 5 16.43 2.37 7.81
C ILE A 5 15.41 1.25 7.59
N PHE A 6 15.08 0.50 8.64
CA PHE A 6 14.05 -0.55 8.58
C PHE A 6 12.66 0.02 8.30
N GLY A 7 12.27 1.10 9.00
CA GLY A 7 11.00 1.80 8.75
C GLY A 7 10.93 2.37 7.33
N ALA A 8 12.03 2.93 6.82
CA ALA A 8 12.10 3.43 5.45
C ALA A 8 11.97 2.32 4.42
N LEU A 9 12.58 1.15 4.66
CA LEU A 9 12.46 -0.02 3.79
C LEU A 9 11.02 -0.53 3.74
N LEU A 10 10.36 -0.62 4.90
CA LEU A 10 8.94 -1.02 4.99
C LEU A 10 8.03 -0.03 4.26
N PHE A 11 8.28 1.27 4.42
CA PHE A 11 7.54 2.31 3.71
C PHE A 11 7.71 2.19 2.19
N ILE A 12 8.94 2.06 1.71
CA ILE A 12 9.22 1.91 0.26
C ILE A 12 8.57 0.62 -0.27
N CYS A 13 8.68 -0.48 0.46
CA CYS A 13 8.06 -1.75 0.07
C CYS A 13 6.53 -1.64 0.00
N GLY A 14 5.90 -0.99 1.00
CA GLY A 14 4.46 -0.70 0.99
C GLY A 14 4.05 0.16 -0.20
N MET A 15 4.81 1.22 -0.50
CA MET A 15 4.53 2.10 -1.65
C MET A 15 4.64 1.36 -3.00
N ILE A 16 5.65 0.51 -3.16
CA ILE A 16 5.81 -0.32 -4.37
C ILE A 16 4.63 -1.29 -4.52
N GLY A 17 4.21 -1.94 -3.42
CA GLY A 17 3.08 -2.87 -3.44
C GLY A 17 1.73 -2.19 -3.73
N ILE A 18 1.53 -0.97 -3.23
CA ILE A 18 0.37 -0.13 -3.58
C ILE A 18 0.39 0.17 -5.08
N LEU A 19 1.52 0.67 -5.60
CA LEU A 19 1.67 1.01 -7.02
C LEU A 19 1.42 -0.22 -7.93
N ALA A 20 2.00 -1.37 -7.58
CA ALA A 20 1.78 -2.62 -8.30
C ALA A 20 0.30 -3.04 -8.28
N SER A 21 -0.39 -2.87 -7.15
CA SER A 21 -1.83 -3.15 -7.05
C SER A 21 -2.64 -2.25 -7.98
N PHE A 22 -2.30 -0.96 -8.06
CA PHE A 22 -2.94 -0.03 -9.00
C PHE A 22 -2.69 -0.39 -10.46
N ILE A 23 -1.47 -0.83 -10.82
CA ILE A 23 -1.16 -1.30 -12.17
C ILE A 23 -2.02 -2.52 -12.53
N VAL A 24 -2.12 -3.50 -11.63
CA VAL A 24 -2.93 -4.71 -11.85
C VAL A 24 -4.42 -4.38 -12.03
N VAL A 25 -4.94 -3.43 -11.24
CA VAL A 25 -6.31 -2.91 -11.37
C VAL A 25 -6.51 -2.17 -12.69
N GLY A 26 -5.52 -1.39 -13.13
CA GLY A 26 -5.56 -0.67 -14.40
C GLY A 26 -5.49 -1.59 -15.62
N LEU A 27 -4.77 -2.71 -15.52
CA LEU A 27 -4.68 -3.74 -16.56
C LEU A 27 -5.91 -4.63 -16.64
N ASN A 28 -6.67 -4.75 -15.55
CA ASN A 28 -7.93 -5.49 -15.50
C ASN A 28 -9.11 -4.56 -15.13
N PRO A 29 -9.47 -3.63 -16.03
CA PRO A 29 -10.64 -2.79 -15.82
C PRO A 29 -11.88 -3.68 -15.84
N GLY A 30 -12.58 -3.74 -14.71
CA GLY A 30 -13.67 -4.70 -14.52
C GLY A 30 -14.86 -4.05 -13.83
N PHE A 31 -16.05 -4.36 -14.32
CA PHE A 31 -17.29 -4.00 -13.65
C PHE A 31 -17.72 -5.16 -12.76
N HIS A 32 -17.55 -5.04 -11.45
CA HIS A 32 -18.25 -5.94 -10.54
C HIS A 32 -19.62 -5.38 -10.20
N TYR A 33 -20.67 -6.17 -10.45
CA TYR A 33 -22.02 -5.88 -9.97
C TYR A 33 -22.51 -4.44 -10.30
N LYS A 34 -22.22 -3.97 -11.53
CA LYS A 34 -22.57 -2.61 -12.01
C LYS A 34 -21.92 -1.45 -11.24
N ILE A 35 -20.90 -1.70 -10.41
CA ILE A 35 -20.10 -0.65 -9.79
C ILE A 35 -18.99 -0.29 -10.78
N PRO A 36 -19.04 0.89 -11.42
CA PRO A 36 -17.99 1.36 -12.31
C PRO A 36 -16.78 1.90 -11.52
N GLY A 37 -15.64 2.03 -12.20
CA GLY A 37 -14.47 2.73 -11.68
C GLY A 37 -13.55 1.86 -10.82
N LEU A 38 -12.67 2.53 -10.07
CA LEU A 38 -11.55 1.90 -9.36
C LEU A 38 -12.00 0.81 -8.37
N LEU A 39 -13.09 1.08 -7.63
CA LEU A 39 -13.68 0.12 -6.69
C LEU A 39 -14.19 -1.14 -7.41
N GLY A 40 -14.87 -1.00 -8.54
CA GLY A 40 -15.32 -2.14 -9.34
C GLY A 40 -14.15 -3.02 -9.78
N SER A 41 -13.11 -2.40 -10.35
CA SER A 41 -11.93 -3.11 -10.83
C SER A 41 -11.13 -3.75 -9.70
N LEU A 42 -11.06 -3.11 -8.53
CA LEU A 42 -10.42 -3.62 -7.32
C LEU A 42 -11.09 -4.88 -6.77
N LEU A 43 -12.43 -4.93 -6.78
CA LEU A 43 -13.14 -6.15 -6.41
C LEU A 43 -12.89 -7.24 -7.47
N VAL A 44 -12.88 -6.91 -8.78
CA VAL A 44 -12.79 -7.90 -9.87
C VAL A 44 -11.46 -8.60 -9.86
N SER A 45 -10.40 -7.82 -9.67
CA SER A 45 -9.03 -8.33 -9.64
C SER A 45 -8.63 -8.91 -8.28
N ARG A 46 -9.55 -8.97 -7.29
CA ARG A 46 -9.29 -9.39 -5.89
C ARG A 46 -8.08 -8.69 -5.26
N THR A 47 -7.74 -7.50 -5.76
CA THR A 47 -6.56 -6.72 -5.36
C THR A 47 -6.82 -5.84 -4.14
N ILE A 48 -8.08 -5.78 -3.66
CA ILE A 48 -8.43 -5.07 -2.41
C ILE A 48 -7.62 -5.56 -1.20
N PHE A 49 -7.50 -6.87 -1.03
CA PHE A 49 -6.76 -7.44 0.10
C PHE A 49 -5.27 -7.11 0.05
N PRO A 50 -4.55 -7.33 -1.06
CA PRO A 50 -3.15 -6.94 -1.15
C PRO A 50 -2.97 -5.42 -1.06
N LEU A 51 -3.86 -4.61 -1.63
CA LEU A 51 -3.81 -3.14 -1.48
C LEU A 51 -3.88 -2.73 -0.01
N ILE A 52 -4.86 -3.25 0.75
CA ILE A 52 -5.01 -2.96 2.19
C ILE A 52 -3.75 -3.39 2.95
N PHE A 53 -3.22 -4.57 2.66
CA PHE A 53 -1.99 -5.07 3.30
C PHE A 53 -0.79 -4.13 3.06
N PHE A 54 -0.58 -3.69 1.82
CA PHE A 54 0.52 -2.78 1.50
C PHE A 54 0.32 -1.37 2.07
N VAL A 55 -0.92 -0.89 2.19
CA VAL A 55 -1.25 0.36 2.90
C VAL A 55 -0.88 0.26 4.37
N ILE A 56 -1.24 -0.85 5.05
CA ILE A 56 -0.86 -1.07 6.45
C ILE A 56 0.66 -1.12 6.60
N MET A 57 1.37 -1.81 5.71
CA MET A 57 2.83 -1.86 5.69
C MET A 57 3.46 -0.47 5.54
N ALA A 58 2.93 0.36 4.63
CA ALA A 58 3.39 1.73 4.44
C ALA A 58 3.16 2.56 5.71
N LEU A 59 1.97 2.49 6.31
CA LEU A 59 1.64 3.20 7.55
C LEU A 59 2.55 2.79 8.71
N VAL A 60 2.78 1.50 8.91
CA VAL A 60 3.69 0.99 9.95
C VAL A 60 5.11 1.49 9.71
N GLY A 61 5.60 1.46 8.46
CA GLY A 61 6.90 2.03 8.08
C GLY A 61 7.01 3.52 8.42
N THR A 62 5.98 4.32 8.08
CA THR A 62 5.92 5.75 8.41
C THR A 62 5.91 6.00 9.92
N ILE A 63 5.14 5.23 10.69
CA ILE A 63 5.09 5.36 12.16
C ILE A 63 6.46 5.08 12.77
N ILE A 64 7.15 4.03 12.33
CA ILE A 64 8.50 3.71 12.82
C ILE A 64 9.50 4.82 12.49
N CYS A 65 9.45 5.35 11.26
CA CYS A 65 10.29 6.47 10.84
C CYS A 65 10.01 7.74 11.65
N ALA A 66 8.74 8.11 11.80
CA ALA A 66 8.34 9.29 12.58
C ALA A 66 8.73 9.14 14.05
N TYR A 67 8.53 7.95 14.63
CA TYR A 67 8.90 7.71 16.02
C TYR A 67 10.42 7.80 16.24
N GLU A 68 11.26 7.21 15.38
CA GLU A 68 12.72 7.40 15.48
C GLU A 68 13.13 8.86 15.26
N ALA A 69 12.47 9.60 14.36
CA ALA A 69 12.83 10.98 14.06
C ALA A 69 12.44 11.97 15.17
N TYR A 70 11.28 11.79 15.82
CA TYR A 70 10.74 12.75 16.80
C TYR A 70 11.05 12.39 18.26
N PHE A 71 11.07 11.10 18.61
CA PHE A 71 11.20 10.68 20.01
C PHE A 71 12.57 10.11 20.39
N ARG A 72 13.40 9.78 19.38
CA ARG A 72 14.69 9.13 19.58
C ARG A 72 15.87 9.95 19.03
N ASN A 73 15.58 11.14 18.51
CA ASN A 73 16.53 12.22 18.31
C ASN A 73 16.77 12.99 19.61
#